data_AF-A0A936SPJ5-F1
#
_entry.id   AF-A0A936SPJ5-F1
#
_cell.length_a   1.000
_cell.length_b   1.000
_cell.length_c   1.000
_cell.angle_alpha   90.00
_cell.angle_beta   90.00
_cell.angle_gamma   90.00
#
_symmetry.space_group_name_H-M   'P 1'
#
loop_
_entity.id
_entity.type
_entity.pdbx_description
1 polymer ?
#
loop_
_entity_poly.entity_id
_entity_poly.type
_entity_poly.pdbx_seq_one_letter_code
_entity_poly.pdbx_strand_id
1 'polypeptide(L)'
;MILLSRRAAGWAVALAAWVLLLGACQAAGPPPPVATATPRTFMLLSELQAAGTPATSTATTIVGYLVVRPDGAVLVDGLTFDAGGAVRILDTGSAPVWLGAEAPASLRGNLRSAGQIEYASVLARGTLLGPGAYGTGGRYRFQLDAPELAQLPPTETTVAALLDRPAEAQGQLVRVIGGLLVRDTAGLLIDALGPGGIPAPAARQIKLRGPIRDQALLGQLRGAPSGSVRFGQVQIEGVLRGGALVPMAITIVS
;
A
#
# COMPACT_ATOMS: atom_id res chain seq x y z
N MET A 1 -29.40 -80.83 9.90
CA MET A 1 -29.91 -80.00 8.79
C MET A 1 -30.34 -78.67 9.38
N ILE A 2 -30.07 -77.53 8.72
CA ILE A 2 -30.31 -76.13 9.18
C ILE A 2 -29.18 -75.55 10.06
N LEU A 3 -28.05 -75.12 9.48
CA LEU A 3 -27.14 -74.11 10.07
C LEU A 3 -26.02 -73.66 9.11
N LEU A 4 -26.31 -73.43 7.83
CA LEU A 4 -25.27 -72.93 6.88
C LEU A 4 -25.66 -71.79 5.94
N SER A 5 -26.89 -71.23 5.99
CA SER A 5 -27.32 -70.25 4.98
C SER A 5 -27.29 -68.76 5.39
N ARG A 6 -26.88 -68.40 6.62
CA ARG A 6 -26.99 -66.99 7.11
C ARG A 6 -25.73 -66.14 7.02
N ARG A 7 -24.56 -66.68 6.65
CA ARG A 7 -23.29 -65.90 6.62
C ARG A 7 -22.96 -65.24 5.27
N ALA A 8 -23.57 -65.68 4.17
CA ALA A 8 -23.25 -65.14 2.84
C ALA A 8 -23.94 -63.79 2.53
N ALA A 9 -25.09 -63.50 3.15
CA ALA A 9 -25.87 -62.30 2.85
C ALA A 9 -25.32 -61.00 3.48
N GLY A 10 -24.59 -61.10 4.60
CA GLY A 10 -24.05 -59.92 5.29
C GLY A 10 -22.84 -59.30 4.58
N TRP A 11 -22.03 -60.11 3.90
CA TRP A 11 -20.82 -59.63 3.22
C TRP A 11 -21.12 -58.90 1.90
N ALA A 12 -22.14 -59.31 1.16
CA ALA A 12 -22.51 -58.67 -0.10
C ALA A 12 -23.05 -57.23 0.12
N VAL A 13 -23.77 -56.99 1.21
CA VAL A 13 -24.31 -55.65 1.55
C VAL A 13 -23.21 -54.72 2.05
N ALA A 14 -22.25 -55.24 2.83
CA ALA A 14 -21.12 -54.45 3.32
C ALA A 14 -20.18 -54.01 2.18
N LEU A 15 -19.97 -54.86 1.16
CA LEU A 15 -19.11 -54.53 0.02
C LEU A 15 -19.78 -53.52 -0.94
N ALA A 16 -21.10 -53.61 -1.13
CA ALA A 16 -21.86 -52.66 -1.95
C ALA A 16 -21.88 -51.24 -1.34
N ALA A 17 -21.97 -51.13 -0.01
CA ALA A 17 -21.91 -49.83 0.69
C ALA A 17 -20.53 -49.16 0.57
N TRP A 18 -19.45 -49.94 0.54
CA TRP A 18 -18.08 -49.43 0.40
C TRP A 18 -17.78 -48.91 -1.01
N VAL A 19 -18.30 -49.56 -2.06
CA VAL A 19 -18.13 -49.09 -3.45
C VAL A 19 -18.89 -47.79 -3.71
N LEU A 20 -20.05 -47.58 -3.07
CA LEU A 20 -20.82 -46.34 -3.19
C LEU A 20 -20.18 -45.13 -2.48
N LEU A 21 -19.41 -45.35 -1.40
CA LEU A 21 -18.70 -44.29 -0.69
C LEU A 21 -17.45 -43.78 -1.43
N LEU A 22 -16.84 -44.61 -2.29
CA LEU A 22 -15.66 -44.23 -3.08
C LEU A 22 -16.01 -43.41 -4.35
N GLY A 23 -17.26 -43.45 -4.81
CA GLY A 23 -17.72 -42.71 -5.99
C GLY A 23 -18.04 -41.23 -5.75
N ALA A 24 -18.27 -40.83 -4.49
CA ALA A 24 -18.71 -39.46 -4.17
C ALA A 24 -17.58 -38.42 -4.15
N CYS A 25 -16.31 -38.84 -4.09
CA CYS A 25 -15.16 -37.90 -4.06
C CYS A 25 -14.66 -37.48 -5.45
N GLN A 26 -15.12 -38.10 -6.54
CA GLN A 26 -14.63 -37.81 -7.90
C GLN A 26 -15.41 -36.70 -8.63
N ALA A 27 -16.46 -36.15 -8.01
CA ALA A 27 -17.24 -35.06 -8.61
C ALA A 27 -16.73 -33.65 -8.24
N ALA A 28 -15.70 -33.54 -7.41
CA ALA A 28 -15.02 -32.27 -7.18
C ALA A 28 -14.07 -32.00 -8.35
N GLY A 29 -14.58 -31.36 -9.41
CA GLY A 29 -13.74 -30.80 -10.46
C GLY A 29 -12.65 -29.92 -9.84
N PRO A 30 -11.45 -29.84 -10.45
CA PRO A 30 -10.39 -28.99 -9.94
C PRO A 30 -10.94 -27.58 -9.73
N PRO A 31 -10.66 -26.93 -8.58
CA PRO A 31 -11.10 -25.57 -8.35
C PRO A 31 -10.67 -24.72 -9.55
N PRO A 32 -11.54 -23.83 -10.06
CA PRO A 32 -11.17 -22.95 -11.15
C PRO A 32 -9.88 -22.23 -10.77
N PRO A 33 -8.92 -22.08 -11.71
CA PRO A 33 -7.69 -21.36 -11.42
C PRO A 33 -8.07 -19.98 -10.88
N VAL A 34 -7.63 -19.69 -9.65
CA VAL A 34 -7.80 -18.37 -9.05
C VAL A 34 -7.13 -17.39 -10.01
N ALA A 35 -7.87 -16.41 -10.51
CA ALA A 35 -7.34 -15.40 -11.41
C ALA A 35 -6.16 -14.72 -10.73
N THR A 36 -4.94 -14.99 -11.19
CA THR A 36 -3.75 -14.29 -10.73
C THR A 36 -3.93 -12.83 -11.10
N ALA A 37 -4.10 -11.96 -10.11
CA ALA A 37 -4.26 -10.53 -10.36
C ALA A 37 -3.06 -10.04 -11.19
N THR A 38 -3.32 -9.49 -12.37
CA THR A 38 -2.26 -8.94 -13.21
C THR A 38 -1.53 -7.85 -12.44
N PRO A 39 -0.19 -7.88 -12.31
CA PRO A 39 0.55 -6.84 -11.62
C PRO A 39 0.23 -5.48 -12.23
N ARG A 40 -0.27 -4.55 -11.41
CA ARG A 40 -0.51 -3.18 -11.88
C ARG A 40 0.84 -2.49 -12.04
N THR A 41 1.11 -1.98 -13.23
CA THR A 41 2.28 -1.15 -13.48
C THR A 41 1.92 0.32 -13.27
N PHE A 42 2.60 0.95 -12.33
CA PHE A 42 2.50 2.38 -12.06
C PHE A 42 3.85 2.91 -11.60
N MET A 43 4.05 4.21 -11.75
CA MET A 43 5.23 4.93 -11.27
C MET A 43 4.86 5.76 -10.03
N LEU A 44 5.84 6.01 -9.16
CA LEU A 44 5.74 7.06 -8.15
C LEU A 44 5.90 8.43 -8.83
N LEU A 45 5.37 9.50 -8.24
CA LEU A 45 5.51 10.84 -8.82
C LEU A 45 6.99 11.27 -8.83
N SER A 46 7.74 10.94 -7.78
CA SER A 46 9.20 11.08 -7.73
C SER A 46 9.93 10.35 -8.86
N GLU A 47 9.52 9.13 -9.20
CA GLU A 47 10.11 8.35 -10.29
C GLU A 47 9.86 9.03 -11.65
N LEU A 48 8.62 9.48 -11.87
CA LEU A 48 8.23 10.20 -13.08
C LEU A 48 9.01 11.50 -13.25
N GLN A 49 9.15 12.31 -12.19
CA GLN A 49 9.85 13.59 -12.26
C GLN A 49 11.36 13.42 -12.37
N ALA A 50 11.95 12.40 -11.73
CA ALA A 50 13.36 12.09 -11.85
C ALA A 50 13.73 11.59 -13.26
N ALA A 51 12.80 10.93 -13.97
CA ALA A 51 12.99 10.52 -15.36
C ALA A 51 13.03 11.71 -16.35
N GLY A 52 12.70 12.93 -15.89
CA GLY A 52 12.51 14.10 -16.74
C GLY A 52 11.11 14.16 -17.35
N THR A 53 10.81 15.25 -18.07
CA THR A 53 9.50 15.37 -18.73
C THR A 53 9.34 14.23 -19.74
N PRO A 54 8.32 13.35 -19.60
CA PRO A 54 8.06 12.32 -20.60
C PRO A 54 7.85 12.96 -21.97
N ALA A 55 8.07 12.20 -23.04
CA ALA A 55 7.59 12.60 -24.36
C ALA A 55 6.12 13.01 -24.23
N THR A 56 5.78 14.19 -24.75
CA THR A 56 4.56 14.99 -24.48
C THR A 56 3.23 14.31 -24.82
N SER A 57 3.25 13.03 -25.18
CA SER A 57 2.11 12.24 -25.68
C SER A 57 1.93 10.87 -25.00
N THR A 58 2.78 10.48 -24.04
CA THR A 58 2.65 9.16 -23.39
C THR A 58 1.87 9.26 -22.08
N ALA A 59 0.65 8.70 -22.09
CA ALA A 59 -0.13 8.57 -20.86
C ALA A 59 0.59 7.65 -19.86
N THR A 60 0.75 8.13 -18.64
CA THR A 60 1.44 7.42 -17.55
C THR A 60 0.46 7.17 -16.41
N THR A 61 0.55 5.99 -15.79
CA THR A 61 -0.15 5.67 -14.54
C THR A 61 0.75 5.96 -13.36
N ILE A 62 0.30 6.84 -12.47
CA ILE A 62 1.03 7.34 -11.30
C ILE A 62 0.27 6.92 -10.05
N VAL A 63 0.96 6.44 -9.03
CA VAL A 63 0.36 6.28 -7.69
C VAL A 63 0.67 7.51 -6.83
N GLY A 64 -0.29 7.94 -6.04
CA GLY A 64 -0.14 9.08 -5.15
C GLY A 64 -1.36 9.27 -4.24
N TYR A 65 -1.35 10.35 -3.48
CA TYR A 65 -2.56 10.84 -2.82
C TYR A 65 -3.19 11.95 -3.66
N LEU A 66 -4.48 11.80 -3.94
CA LEU A 66 -5.34 12.91 -4.28
C LEU A 66 -5.55 13.74 -3.02
N VAL A 67 -5.32 15.04 -3.11
CA VAL A 67 -5.62 16.04 -2.07
C VAL A 67 -6.55 17.07 -2.68
N VAL A 68 -7.75 17.20 -2.11
CA VAL A 68 -8.78 18.16 -2.52
C VAL A 68 -8.80 19.31 -1.52
N ARG A 69 -8.78 20.52 -2.07
CA ARG A 69 -8.78 21.80 -1.34
C ARG A 69 -9.80 22.75 -1.97
N PRO A 70 -10.16 23.86 -1.29
CA PRO A 70 -11.04 24.88 -1.87
C PRO A 70 -10.54 25.46 -3.19
N ASP A 71 -9.24 25.40 -3.45
CA ASP A 71 -8.58 25.92 -4.64
C ASP A 71 -8.26 24.84 -5.69
N GLY A 72 -8.76 23.62 -5.49
CA GLY A 72 -8.78 22.51 -6.44
C GLY A 72 -8.09 21.22 -5.96
N ALA A 73 -7.84 20.33 -6.92
CA ALA A 73 -7.33 18.98 -6.69
C ALA A 73 -5.88 18.83 -7.15
N VAL A 74 -5.07 18.16 -6.34
CA VAL A 74 -3.67 17.86 -6.65
C VAL A 74 -3.32 16.41 -6.36
N LEU A 75 -2.36 15.89 -7.13
CA LEU A 75 -1.67 14.63 -6.85
C LEU A 75 -0.36 14.94 -6.13
N VAL A 76 -0.11 14.23 -5.03
CA VAL A 76 1.13 14.32 -4.26
C VAL A 76 1.70 12.93 -3.96
N ASP A 77 3.01 12.86 -3.74
CA ASP A 77 3.69 11.60 -3.41
C ASP A 77 3.35 11.07 -2.02
N GLY A 78 3.05 11.96 -1.07
CA GLY A 78 2.87 11.56 0.32
C GLY A 78 2.15 12.56 1.20
N LEU A 79 1.72 12.06 2.35
CA LEU A 79 1.03 12.80 3.40
C LEU A 79 1.73 12.61 4.74
N THR A 80 1.67 13.65 5.57
CA THR A 80 2.09 13.62 6.98
C THR A 80 0.90 13.89 7.88
N PHE A 81 0.94 13.31 9.09
CA PHE A 81 -0.12 13.35 10.08
C PHE A 81 0.48 13.85 11.40
N ASP A 82 -0.10 14.92 11.95
CA ASP A 82 0.27 15.36 13.29
C ASP A 82 -0.43 14.53 14.38
N ALA A 83 -0.06 14.76 15.64
CA ALA A 83 -0.63 14.05 16.79
C ALA A 83 -2.15 14.28 16.96
N GLY A 84 -2.70 15.34 16.37
CA GLY A 84 -4.14 15.63 16.35
C GLY A 84 -4.86 15.03 15.14
N GLY A 85 -4.14 14.29 14.28
CA GLY A 85 -4.68 13.70 13.06
C GLY A 85 -4.84 14.69 11.91
N ALA A 86 -4.31 15.92 12.02
CA ALA A 86 -4.35 16.86 10.91
C ALA A 86 -3.39 16.43 9.81
N VAL A 87 -3.88 16.51 8.57
CA VAL A 87 -3.16 16.04 7.38
C VAL A 87 -2.46 17.21 6.69
N ARG A 88 -1.21 16.99 6.26
CA ARG A 88 -0.50 17.92 5.37
C ARG A 88 0.20 17.15 4.25
N ILE A 89 0.52 17.86 3.16
CA ILE A 89 1.36 17.29 2.10
C ILE A 89 2.76 17.07 2.67
N LEU A 90 3.30 15.87 2.49
CA LEU A 90 4.69 15.56 2.83
C LEU A 90 5.63 16.14 1.76
N ASP A 91 6.67 16.86 2.17
CA ASP A 91 7.73 17.29 1.26
C ASP A 91 8.66 16.11 0.95
N THR A 92 8.41 15.46 -0.18
CA THR A 92 9.23 14.35 -0.71
C THR A 92 10.30 14.83 -1.68
N GLY A 93 10.40 16.14 -1.95
CA GLY A 93 11.19 16.72 -3.03
C GLY A 93 10.53 16.66 -4.42
N SER A 94 9.38 15.99 -4.55
CA SER A 94 8.58 15.99 -5.78
C SER A 94 7.60 17.16 -5.78
N ALA A 95 7.47 17.83 -6.93
CA ALA A 95 6.50 18.91 -7.08
C ALA A 95 5.06 18.33 -7.18
N PRO A 96 4.08 18.88 -6.44
CA PRO A 96 2.67 18.50 -6.62
C PRO A 96 2.20 18.69 -8.07
N VAL A 97 1.32 17.81 -8.54
CA VAL A 97 0.73 17.88 -9.89
C VAL A 97 -0.71 18.34 -9.81
N TRP A 98 -1.05 19.36 -10.57
CA TRP A 98 -2.41 19.87 -10.68
C TRP A 98 -3.30 18.87 -11.44
N LEU A 99 -4.49 18.58 -10.89
CA LEU A 99 -5.47 17.66 -11.49
C LEU A 99 -6.72 18.37 -12.00
N GLY A 100 -6.98 19.61 -11.57
CA GLY A 100 -8.15 20.37 -11.96
C GLY A 100 -8.82 21.08 -10.79
N ALA A 101 -9.82 21.90 -11.10
CA ALA A 101 -10.54 22.70 -10.10
C ALA A 101 -11.44 21.84 -9.19
N GLU A 102 -11.81 20.64 -9.62
CA GLU A 102 -12.73 19.76 -8.88
C GLU A 102 -12.18 18.34 -8.80
N ALA A 103 -12.52 17.65 -7.71
CA ALA A 103 -12.29 16.21 -7.60
C ALA A 103 -13.26 15.45 -8.52
N PRO A 104 -12.82 14.38 -9.20
CA PRO A 104 -13.70 13.55 -10.01
C PRO A 104 -14.88 13.01 -9.21
N ALA A 105 -16.08 13.05 -9.81
CA ALA A 105 -17.30 12.58 -9.17
C ALA A 105 -17.21 11.09 -8.73
N SER A 106 -16.43 10.28 -9.43
CA SER A 106 -16.17 8.86 -9.13
C SER A 106 -15.51 8.61 -7.77
N LEU A 107 -14.86 9.62 -7.19
CA LEU A 107 -14.20 9.53 -5.90
C LEU A 107 -15.02 10.15 -4.76
N ARG A 108 -16.14 10.81 -5.06
CA ARG A 108 -17.02 11.41 -4.05
C ARG A 108 -17.58 10.30 -3.14
N GLY A 109 -17.45 10.48 -1.82
CA GLY A 109 -17.81 9.49 -0.80
C GLY A 109 -16.70 8.51 -0.42
N ASN A 110 -15.62 8.42 -1.20
CA ASN A 110 -14.46 7.58 -0.91
C ASN A 110 -13.25 8.37 -0.36
N LEU A 111 -13.39 9.70 -0.27
CA LEU A 111 -12.38 10.58 0.31
C LEU A 111 -12.47 10.55 1.84
N ARG A 112 -11.32 10.52 2.49
CA ARG A 112 -11.19 10.73 3.93
C ARG A 112 -11.07 12.23 4.21
N SER A 113 -11.69 12.70 5.27
CA SER A 113 -11.64 14.12 5.66
C SER A 113 -10.75 14.32 6.88
N ALA A 114 -9.88 15.32 6.82
CA ALA A 114 -9.05 15.78 7.93
C ALA A 114 -8.93 17.31 7.91
N GLY A 115 -9.73 17.98 8.73
CA GLY A 115 -9.84 19.44 8.72
C GLY A 115 -10.43 19.95 7.40
N GLN A 116 -9.68 20.80 6.70
CA GLN A 116 -10.08 21.40 5.41
C GLN A 116 -9.58 20.61 4.19
N ILE A 117 -9.03 19.42 4.41
CA ILE A 117 -8.47 18.57 3.36
C ILE A 117 -9.30 17.30 3.26
N GLU A 118 -9.69 16.96 2.03
CA GLU A 118 -10.15 15.63 1.68
C GLU A 118 -9.08 14.91 0.88
N TYR A 119 -8.86 13.62 1.15
CA TYR A 119 -7.80 12.87 0.52
C TYR A 119 -8.12 11.40 0.32
N ALA A 120 -7.48 10.79 -0.69
CA ALA A 120 -7.50 9.35 -0.92
C ALA A 120 -6.24 8.93 -1.68
N SER A 121 -5.78 7.70 -1.45
CA SER A 121 -4.77 7.08 -2.31
C SER A 121 -5.42 6.71 -3.66
N VAL A 122 -4.76 7.09 -4.75
CA VAL A 122 -5.29 6.92 -6.11
C VAL A 122 -4.21 6.42 -7.07
N LEU A 123 -4.68 5.77 -8.13
CA LEU A 123 -3.97 5.70 -9.40
C LEU A 123 -4.49 6.84 -10.28
N ALA A 124 -3.58 7.68 -10.75
CA ALA A 124 -3.86 8.76 -11.69
C ALA A 124 -3.24 8.43 -13.04
N ARG A 125 -4.04 8.35 -14.09
CA ARG A 125 -3.58 8.13 -15.46
C ARG A 125 -3.81 9.38 -16.29
N GLY A 126 -2.81 9.79 -17.04
CA GLY A 126 -2.91 10.91 -17.98
C GLY A 126 -1.55 11.31 -18.53
N THR A 127 -1.52 12.39 -19.31
CA THR A 127 -0.28 12.93 -19.86
C THR A 127 0.25 14.02 -18.93
N LEU A 128 1.49 13.89 -18.46
CA LEU A 128 2.11 14.92 -17.64
C LEU A 128 2.51 16.11 -18.52
N LEU A 129 1.90 17.26 -18.28
CA LEU A 129 2.26 18.54 -18.89
C LEU A 129 3.17 19.34 -17.98
N GLY A 130 4.11 20.05 -18.59
CA GLY A 130 4.98 21.01 -17.92
C GLY A 130 6.46 20.83 -18.27
N PRO A 131 7.34 21.67 -17.71
CA PRO A 131 7.03 22.68 -16.70
C PRO A 131 6.22 23.87 -17.24
N GLY A 132 5.26 24.38 -16.45
CA GLY A 132 4.36 25.49 -16.79
C GLY A 132 3.80 26.20 -15.54
N ALA A 133 2.68 26.92 -15.70
CA ALA A 133 1.98 27.62 -14.62
C ALA A 133 0.50 27.21 -14.61
N TYR A 134 0.16 26.28 -13.71
CA TYR A 134 -1.14 25.63 -13.65
C TYR A 134 -1.89 25.89 -12.35
N GLY A 135 -3.21 25.71 -12.39
CA GLY A 135 -4.13 25.97 -11.28
C GLY A 135 -4.29 27.45 -10.95
N THR A 136 -5.08 27.72 -9.91
CA THR A 136 -5.36 29.10 -9.46
C THR A 136 -4.08 29.85 -9.14
N GLY A 137 -3.86 30.98 -9.83
CA GLY A 137 -2.66 31.81 -9.66
C GLY A 137 -1.36 31.21 -10.23
N GLY A 138 -1.42 30.14 -11.04
CA GLY A 138 -0.24 29.58 -11.71
C GLY A 138 0.77 28.88 -10.78
N ARG A 139 0.32 28.47 -9.59
CA ARG A 139 1.14 27.93 -8.50
C ARG A 139 1.74 26.54 -8.74
N TYR A 140 1.20 25.76 -9.67
CA TYR A 140 1.67 24.40 -9.95
C TYR A 140 2.52 24.36 -11.20
N ARG A 141 3.68 23.71 -11.10
CA ARG A 141 4.62 23.56 -12.21
C ARG A 141 4.20 22.49 -13.23
N PHE A 142 3.41 21.52 -12.79
CA PHE A 142 2.97 20.39 -13.60
C PHE A 142 1.45 20.21 -13.51
N GLN A 143 0.86 19.72 -14.59
CA GLN A 143 -0.54 19.32 -14.68
C GLN A 143 -0.63 17.92 -15.26
N LEU A 144 -1.61 17.13 -14.82
CA LEU A 144 -2.01 15.93 -15.53
C LEU A 144 -3.15 16.30 -16.47
N ASP A 145 -2.92 16.16 -17.78
CA ASP A 145 -3.96 16.41 -18.79
C ASP A 145 -4.94 15.23 -18.84
N ALA A 146 -6.23 15.56 -18.98
CA ALA A 146 -7.36 14.63 -18.96
C ALA A 146 -7.20 13.49 -17.92
N PRO A 147 -7.07 13.80 -16.61
CA PRO A 147 -6.71 12.81 -15.61
C PRO A 147 -7.84 11.81 -15.35
N GLU A 148 -7.57 10.53 -15.56
CA GLU A 148 -8.40 9.41 -15.11
C GLU A 148 -7.94 8.99 -13.71
N LEU A 149 -8.82 9.14 -12.70
CA LEU A 149 -8.50 8.75 -11.32
C LEU A 149 -9.29 7.50 -10.92
N ALA A 150 -8.58 6.54 -10.33
CA ALA A 150 -9.16 5.37 -9.68
C ALA A 150 -8.65 5.26 -8.24
N GLN A 151 -9.52 4.95 -7.29
CA GLN A 151 -9.10 4.71 -5.91
C GLN A 151 -8.16 3.50 -5.84
N LEU A 152 -7.11 3.62 -5.04
CA LEU A 152 -6.18 2.54 -4.73
C LEU A 152 -6.15 2.30 -3.22
N PRO A 153 -7.04 1.45 -2.67
CA PRO A 153 -6.98 1.11 -1.26
C PRO A 153 -5.68 0.35 -0.96
N PRO A 154 -5.06 0.57 0.21
CA PRO A 154 -3.91 -0.22 0.61
C PRO A 154 -4.31 -1.66 0.96
N THR A 155 -3.46 -2.62 0.61
CA THR A 155 -3.55 -4.01 1.05
C THR A 155 -2.81 -4.17 2.38
N GLU A 156 -3.48 -4.70 3.40
CA GLU A 156 -2.84 -5.02 4.69
C GLU A 156 -1.80 -6.14 4.51
N THR A 157 -0.61 -5.96 5.09
CA THR A 157 0.47 -6.96 5.03
C THR A 157 1.44 -6.81 6.20
N THR A 158 2.48 -7.65 6.26
CA THR A 158 3.49 -7.67 7.33
C THR A 158 4.89 -7.53 6.76
N VAL A 159 5.88 -7.15 7.59
CA VAL A 159 7.28 -7.11 7.13
C VAL A 159 7.73 -8.51 6.69
N ALA A 160 7.36 -9.55 7.43
CA ALA A 160 7.60 -10.94 7.02
C ALA A 160 7.06 -11.26 5.62
N ALA A 161 5.80 -10.91 5.31
CA ALA A 161 5.20 -11.19 4.02
C ALA A 161 5.88 -10.41 2.87
N LEU A 162 6.26 -9.15 3.11
CA LEU A 162 7.02 -8.36 2.14
C LEU A 162 8.39 -8.98 1.80
N LEU A 163 9.02 -9.65 2.75
CA LEU A 163 10.33 -10.29 2.58
C LEU A 163 10.20 -11.69 1.94
N ASP A 164 9.23 -12.48 2.37
CA ASP A 164 9.06 -13.87 1.89
C ASP A 164 8.41 -13.94 0.50
N ARG A 165 7.49 -13.01 0.23
CA ARG A 165 6.65 -13.03 -0.99
C ARG A 165 6.62 -11.63 -1.65
N PRO A 166 7.78 -11.04 -1.99
CA PRO A 166 7.86 -9.67 -2.50
C PRO A 166 7.10 -9.47 -3.82
N ALA A 167 6.98 -10.53 -4.63
CA ALA A 167 6.24 -10.49 -5.89
C ALA A 167 4.73 -10.23 -5.69
N GLU A 168 4.15 -10.65 -4.56
CA GLU A 168 2.72 -10.40 -4.27
C GLU A 168 2.46 -8.93 -3.92
N ALA A 169 3.44 -8.24 -3.35
CA ALA A 169 3.34 -6.81 -3.04
C ALA A 169 3.68 -5.92 -4.25
N GLN A 170 4.16 -6.50 -5.35
CA GLN A 170 4.54 -5.74 -6.53
C GLN A 170 3.31 -5.14 -7.22
N GLY A 171 3.35 -3.82 -7.47
CA GLY A 171 2.21 -3.13 -8.06
C GLY A 171 1.03 -2.96 -7.10
N GLN A 172 1.28 -3.02 -5.79
CA GLN A 172 0.28 -2.72 -4.76
C GLN A 172 0.72 -1.54 -3.90
N LEU A 173 -0.26 -0.77 -3.42
CA LEU A 173 -0.10 0.04 -2.23
C LEU A 173 -0.30 -0.90 -1.04
N VAL A 174 0.68 -0.98 -0.15
CA VAL A 174 0.61 -1.83 1.03
C VAL A 174 0.48 -0.98 2.29
N ARG A 175 -0.19 -1.52 3.30
CA ARG A 175 -0.19 -0.98 4.65
C ARG A 175 0.44 -2.00 5.59
N VAL A 176 1.41 -1.54 6.36
CA VAL A 176 2.20 -2.38 7.28
C VAL A 176 2.27 -1.72 8.63
N ILE A 177 1.92 -2.47 9.67
CA ILE A 177 2.14 -2.07 11.07
C ILE A 177 3.47 -2.66 11.52
N GLY A 178 4.29 -1.86 12.19
CA GLY A 178 5.54 -2.31 12.77
C GLY A 178 6.29 -1.19 13.49
N GLY A 179 7.42 -1.54 14.07
CA GLY A 179 8.29 -0.59 14.74
C GLY A 179 9.20 0.14 13.75
N LEU A 180 9.15 1.45 13.78
CA LEU A 180 10.05 2.32 13.04
C LEU A 180 11.32 2.58 13.86
N LEU A 181 12.48 2.41 13.24
CA LEU A 181 13.75 2.99 13.69
C LEU A 181 14.23 4.00 12.66
N VAL A 182 14.52 5.23 13.11
CA VAL A 182 15.12 6.27 12.29
C VAL A 182 16.44 6.70 12.90
N ARG A 183 17.49 6.74 12.09
CA ARG A 183 18.78 7.36 12.43
C ARG A 183 19.18 8.27 11.29
N ASP A 184 19.46 9.53 11.62
CA ASP A 184 19.75 10.60 10.66
C ASP A 184 18.61 10.72 9.63
N THR A 185 18.78 10.10 8.45
CA THR A 185 17.76 10.01 7.40
C THR A 185 17.38 8.57 7.03
N ALA A 186 18.09 7.57 7.55
CA ALA A 186 17.81 6.17 7.25
C ALA A 186 16.68 5.64 8.13
N GLY A 187 15.71 4.97 7.50
CA GLY A 187 14.58 4.33 8.18
C GLY A 187 14.60 2.81 8.02
N LEU A 188 14.29 2.09 9.11
CA LEU A 188 13.99 0.67 9.10
C LEU A 188 12.59 0.46 9.67
N LEU A 189 11.79 -0.37 9.00
CA LEU A 189 10.56 -0.91 9.57
C LEU A 189 10.81 -2.34 10.03
N ILE A 190 10.46 -2.63 11.28
CA ILE A 190 10.76 -3.86 11.99
C ILE A 190 9.45 -4.49 12.47
N ASP A 191 9.32 -5.81 12.40
CA ASP A 191 8.11 -6.51 12.87
C ASP A 191 7.73 -6.14 14.31
N ALA A 192 8.72 -6.13 15.22
CA ALA A 192 8.52 -5.84 16.62
C ALA A 192 9.72 -5.15 17.26
N LEU A 193 9.46 -4.07 17.99
CA LEU A 193 10.42 -3.40 18.85
C LEU A 193 10.18 -3.77 20.31
N GLY A 194 11.24 -4.18 20.99
CA GLY A 194 11.31 -4.29 22.44
C GLY A 194 11.62 -2.94 23.13
N PRO A 195 11.83 -2.97 24.45
CA PRO A 195 12.16 -1.79 25.24
C PRO A 195 13.37 -1.03 24.68
N GLY A 196 13.30 0.30 24.70
CA GLY A 196 14.38 1.16 24.21
C GLY A 196 14.57 1.19 22.70
N GLY A 197 13.63 0.63 21.91
CA GLY A 197 13.73 0.61 20.45
C GLY A 197 14.66 -0.48 19.92
N ILE A 198 14.94 -1.51 20.72
CA ILE A 198 15.76 -2.65 20.33
C ILE A 198 14.87 -3.66 19.59
N PRO A 199 15.22 -4.14 18.39
CA PRO A 199 14.48 -5.20 17.72
C PRO A 199 14.30 -6.43 18.62
N ALA A 200 13.10 -7.01 18.64
CA ALA A 200 12.87 -8.26 19.37
C ALA A 200 13.70 -9.41 18.76
N PRO A 201 13.97 -10.50 19.50
CA PRO A 201 14.62 -11.68 18.93
C PRO A 201 13.89 -12.17 17.69
N ALA A 202 14.64 -12.44 16.62
CA ALA A 202 14.12 -12.85 15.30
C ALA A 202 13.17 -11.84 14.60
N ALA A 203 13.09 -10.59 15.08
CA ALA A 203 12.35 -9.54 14.38
C ALA A 203 12.96 -9.31 13.00
N ARG A 204 12.13 -9.39 11.96
CA ARG A 204 12.59 -9.10 10.60
C ARG A 204 12.48 -7.61 10.36
N GLN A 205 13.26 -7.15 9.37
CA GLN A 205 13.36 -5.74 9.05
C GLN A 205 13.37 -5.51 7.55
N ILE A 206 12.73 -4.43 7.13
CA ILE A 206 12.78 -3.92 5.76
C ILE A 206 13.29 -2.48 5.76
N LYS A 207 14.12 -2.16 4.77
CA LYS A 207 14.62 -0.79 4.59
C LYS A 207 13.51 0.10 4.06
N LEU A 208 13.46 1.33 4.58
CA LEU A 208 12.68 2.40 3.99
C LEU A 208 13.55 3.13 2.96
N ARG A 209 12.98 3.39 1.77
CA ARG A 209 13.67 4.08 0.69
C ARG A 209 13.44 5.58 0.81
N GLY A 210 14.54 6.35 0.75
CA GLY A 210 14.51 7.81 0.85
C GLY A 210 14.61 8.30 2.29
N PRO A 211 14.91 9.58 2.49
CA PRO A 211 15.06 10.16 3.81
C PRO A 211 13.70 10.32 4.51
N ILE A 212 13.61 9.92 5.79
CA ILE A 212 12.41 10.20 6.61
C ILE A 212 12.48 11.66 7.09
N ARG A 213 11.92 12.58 6.30
CA ARG A 213 11.97 14.04 6.56
C ARG A 213 10.77 14.60 7.31
N ASP A 214 9.80 13.75 7.62
CA ASP A 214 8.56 14.14 8.30
C ASP A 214 8.82 14.60 9.74
N GLN A 215 8.93 15.92 9.95
CA GLN A 215 9.19 16.49 11.28
C GLN A 215 8.03 16.25 12.25
N ALA A 216 6.78 16.19 11.75
CA ALA A 216 5.62 15.95 12.60
C ALA A 216 5.64 14.51 13.14
N LEU A 217 5.96 13.53 12.31
CA LEU A 217 6.22 12.16 12.73
C LEU A 217 7.41 12.09 13.68
N LEU A 218 8.56 12.65 13.29
CA LEU A 218 9.80 12.55 14.06
C LEU A 218 9.62 13.13 15.47
N GLY A 219 8.86 14.22 15.61
CA GLY A 219 8.52 14.82 16.90
C GLY A 219 7.68 13.93 17.82
N GLN A 220 6.97 12.95 17.27
CA GLN A 220 6.13 12.00 18.02
C GLN A 220 6.89 10.71 18.41
N LEU A 221 8.01 10.41 17.76
CA LEU A 221 8.83 9.25 18.09
C LEU A 221 9.62 9.44 19.38
N ARG A 222 9.88 8.33 20.09
CA ARG A 222 10.75 8.32 21.26
C ARG A 222 12.20 8.45 20.84
N GLY A 223 12.99 9.20 21.62
CA GLY A 223 14.44 9.28 21.44
C GLY A 223 15.16 8.20 22.24
N ALA A 224 16.19 7.58 21.64
CA ALA A 224 17.17 6.80 22.39
C ALA A 224 18.01 7.74 23.28
N PRO A 225 18.58 7.25 24.41
CA PRO A 225 19.40 8.07 25.30
C PRO A 225 20.60 8.75 24.63
N SER A 226 21.14 8.17 23.55
CA SER A 226 22.22 8.75 22.75
C SER A 226 21.77 9.90 21.84
N GLY A 227 20.47 10.15 21.72
CA GLY A 227 19.88 11.21 20.88
C GLY A 227 19.90 10.95 19.38
N SER A 228 20.66 9.98 18.88
CA SER A 228 20.85 9.73 17.45
C SER A 228 19.79 8.86 16.79
N VAL A 229 18.98 8.15 17.60
CA VAL A 229 17.98 7.20 17.10
C VAL A 229 16.61 7.61 17.62
N ARG A 230 15.62 7.64 16.73
CA ARG A 230 14.21 7.81 17.05
C ARG A 230 13.46 6.53 16.74
N PHE A 231 12.50 6.16 17.60
CA PHE A 231 11.76 4.91 17.45
C PHE A 231 10.32 4.99 17.96
N GLY A 232 9.47 4.13 17.42
CA GLY A 232 8.06 4.04 17.81
C GLY A 232 7.29 3.03 16.97
N GLN A 233 6.11 2.63 17.44
CA GLN A 233 5.19 1.83 16.64
C GLN A 233 4.48 2.71 15.63
N VAL A 234 4.43 2.26 14.38
CA VAL A 234 3.86 3.00 13.27
C VAL A 234 3.04 2.11 12.35
N GLN A 235 2.18 2.74 11.57
CA GLN A 235 1.57 2.18 10.39
C GLN A 235 2.10 2.96 9.19
N ILE A 236 2.66 2.24 8.22
CA ILE A 236 3.19 2.79 6.97
C ILE A 236 2.29 2.37 5.82
N GLU A 237 1.75 3.34 5.07
CA GLU A 237 1.26 3.12 3.72
C GLU A 237 2.41 3.41 2.74
N GLY A 238 2.70 2.47 1.85
CA GLY A 238 3.84 2.60 0.94
C GLY A 238 3.86 1.57 -0.17
N VAL A 239 4.90 1.62 -0.99
CA VAL A 239 5.05 0.77 -2.17
C VAL A 239 6.39 0.06 -2.15
N LEU A 240 6.40 -1.25 -2.38
CA LEU A 240 7.64 -2.02 -2.46
C LEU A 240 8.36 -1.73 -3.80
N ARG A 241 9.64 -1.34 -3.71
CA ARG A 241 10.54 -1.06 -4.84
C ARG A 241 11.92 -1.62 -4.56
N GLY A 242 12.37 -2.57 -5.37
CA GLY A 242 13.73 -3.13 -5.27
C GLY A 242 14.06 -3.67 -3.88
N GLY A 243 13.10 -4.31 -3.20
CA GLY A 243 13.26 -4.85 -1.84
C GLY A 243 13.22 -3.81 -0.71
N ALA A 244 12.97 -2.54 -1.01
CA ALA A 244 12.77 -1.48 -0.01
C ALA A 244 11.34 -0.93 -0.09
N LEU A 245 10.79 -0.55 1.06
CA LEU A 245 9.47 0.09 1.13
C LEU A 245 9.65 1.59 0.90
N VAL A 246 9.00 2.16 -0.10
CA VAL A 246 8.92 3.61 -0.29
C VAL A 246 7.72 4.12 0.52
N PRO A 247 7.94 4.86 1.62
CA PRO A 247 6.85 5.35 2.45
C PRO A 247 6.13 6.50 1.74
N MET A 248 4.80 6.44 1.69
CA MET A 248 3.94 7.51 1.19
C MET A 248 3.18 8.19 2.35
N ALA A 249 2.85 7.45 3.40
CA ALA A 249 2.34 7.99 4.65
C ALA A 249 2.82 7.16 5.83
N ILE A 250 3.12 7.83 6.94
CA ILE A 250 3.49 7.19 8.20
C ILE A 250 2.63 7.80 9.30
N THR A 251 2.00 6.94 10.09
CA THR A 251 1.14 7.32 11.22
C THR A 251 1.60 6.57 12.47
N ILE A 252 1.55 7.23 13.64
CA ILE A 252 1.85 6.56 14.92
C ILE A 252 0.71 5.59 15.25
N VAL A 253 1.05 4.41 15.76
CA VAL A 253 0.09 3.49 16.36
C VAL A 253 0.13 3.70 17.88
N SER A 254 -0.96 4.26 18.41
CA SER A 254 -1.18 4.50 19.84
C SER A 254 -1.66 3.25 20.56
#